data_AF-A0A251TPE0-F1
#
_entry.id   AF-A0A251TPE0-F1
#
_cell.length_a   1.000
_cell.length_b   1.000
_cell.length_c   1.000
_cell.angle_alpha   90.00
_cell.angle_beta   90.00
_cell.angle_gamma   90.00
#
_symmetry.space_group_name_H-M   'P 1'
#
loop_
_entity.id
_entity.type
_entity.pdbx_description
1 polymer ?
#
loop_
_entity_poly.entity_id
_entity_poly.type
_entity_poly.pdbx_seq_one_letter_code
_entity_poly.pdbx_strand_id
1 'polypeptide(L)'
;MYYIATAYSSIRQKEAKSRSPHSYTTVRTLLSILRISAALARLRFSENVAQSDVDEALRLMQMSKFSLYSDERQRSGLDAILDIYSILRDEAARANKMDVSYAQALNRISRMGYTEAQLKECLEEYAALNVWQIHPNTFDIRFIDA
;
A
#
# COMPACT_ATOMS: atom_id res chain seq x y z
N MET A 1 -31.57 3.43 11.96
CA MET A 1 -31.41 3.52 10.49
C MET A 1 -30.36 4.56 10.06
N TYR A 2 -30.32 5.75 10.67
CA TYR A 2 -29.36 6.82 10.35
C TYR A 2 -27.88 6.38 10.40
N TYR A 3 -27.51 5.59 11.41
CA TYR A 3 -26.13 5.12 11.59
C TYR A 3 -25.57 4.33 10.39
N ILE A 4 -26.36 3.39 9.85
CA ILE A 4 -25.93 2.51 8.75
C ILE A 4 -25.78 3.33 7.46
N ALA A 5 -26.67 4.29 7.22
CA ALA A 5 -26.59 5.18 6.07
C ALA A 5 -25.32 6.04 6.10
N THR A 6 -24.96 6.58 7.26
CA THR A 6 -23.73 7.36 7.46
C THR A 6 -22.48 6.48 7.33
N ALA A 7 -22.48 5.28 7.91
CA ALA A 7 -21.38 4.34 7.73
C ALA A 7 -21.19 3.98 6.24
N TYR A 8 -22.28 3.71 5.53
CA TYR A 8 -22.26 3.40 4.11
C TYR A 8 -21.76 4.56 3.24
N SER A 9 -22.23 5.79 3.49
CA SER A 9 -21.78 6.96 2.75
C SER A 9 -20.28 7.21 2.95
N SER A 10 -19.77 6.99 4.17
CA SER A 10 -18.34 7.08 4.47
C SER A 10 -17.50 6.04 3.71
N ILE A 11 -18.00 4.80 3.56
CA ILE A 11 -17.34 3.75 2.78
C ILE A 11 -17.28 4.15 1.30
N ARG A 12 -18.39 4.65 0.74
CA ARG A 12 -18.41 5.12 -0.66
C ARG A 12 -17.46 6.30 -0.89
N GLN A 13 -17.41 7.26 0.03
CA GLN A 13 -16.48 8.39 -0.09
C GLN A 13 -15.02 7.94 -0.02
N LYS A 14 -14.68 6.99 0.86
CA LYS A 14 -13.32 6.44 0.95
C LYS A 14 -12.92 5.72 -0.34
N GLU A 15 -13.80 4.90 -0.92
CA GLU A 15 -13.53 4.25 -2.20
C GLU A 15 -13.42 5.24 -3.35
N ALA A 16 -14.27 6.28 -3.40
CA ALA A 16 -14.19 7.30 -4.45
C ALA A 16 -12.88 8.10 -4.42
N LYS A 17 -12.23 8.20 -3.25
CA LYS A 17 -10.91 8.81 -3.08
C LYS A 17 -9.76 7.83 -3.32
N SER A 18 -10.04 6.52 -3.41
CA SER A 18 -9.01 5.50 -3.66
C SER A 18 -8.58 5.51 -5.12
N ARG A 19 -7.27 5.46 -5.36
CA ARG A 19 -6.71 5.37 -6.73
C ARG A 19 -6.91 3.98 -7.35
N SER A 20 -6.98 2.92 -6.54
CA SER A 20 -7.47 1.61 -6.97
C SER A 20 -8.68 1.20 -6.11
N PRO A 21 -9.90 1.20 -6.66
CA PRO A 21 -11.07 0.72 -5.92
C PRO A 21 -11.10 -0.81 -5.91
N HIS A 22 -10.86 -1.43 -4.76
CA HIS A 22 -10.91 -2.88 -4.54
C HIS A 22 -12.33 -3.48 -4.53
N SER A 23 -13.34 -2.64 -4.72
CA SER A 23 -14.73 -3.06 -4.73
C SER A 23 -15.60 -2.05 -5.46
N TYR A 24 -16.59 -2.59 -6.18
CA TYR A 24 -17.76 -1.82 -6.53
C TYR A 24 -18.67 -1.77 -5.30
N THR A 25 -18.46 -0.81 -4.37
CA THR A 25 -19.41 -0.60 -3.28
C THR A 25 -20.72 -0.11 -3.89
N THR A 26 -21.67 -1.01 -4.08
CA THR A 26 -23.00 -0.71 -4.64
C THR A 26 -24.03 -0.74 -3.53
N VAL A 27 -25.30 -0.49 -3.86
CA VAL A 27 -26.42 -0.65 -2.91
C VAL A 27 -26.46 -2.09 -2.35
N ARG A 28 -25.94 -3.08 -3.09
CA ARG A 28 -25.83 -4.46 -2.60
C ARG A 28 -24.95 -4.57 -1.34
N THR A 29 -23.92 -3.74 -1.21
CA THR A 29 -23.03 -3.73 -0.06
C THR A 29 -23.76 -3.28 1.21
N LEU A 30 -24.63 -2.28 1.10
CA LEU A 30 -25.50 -1.85 2.22
C LEU A 30 -26.44 -2.98 2.65
N LEU A 31 -27.06 -3.66 1.69
CA LEU A 31 -27.93 -4.80 1.96
C LEU A 31 -27.18 -5.97 2.61
N SER A 32 -25.94 -6.21 2.22
CA SER A 32 -25.08 -7.21 2.86
C SER A 32 -24.79 -6.87 4.32
N ILE A 33 -24.47 -5.61 4.64
CA ILE A 33 -24.26 -5.16 6.03
C ILE A 33 -25.51 -5.47 6.86
N LEU A 34 -26.70 -5.07 6.37
CA LEU A 34 -27.96 -5.31 7.07
C LEU A 34 -28.23 -6.79 7.34
N ARG A 35 -27.94 -7.66 6.36
CA ARG A 35 -28.11 -9.12 6.51
C ARG A 35 -27.16 -9.71 7.54
N ILE A 36 -25.90 -9.29 7.55
CA ILE A 36 -24.90 -9.75 8.52
C ILE A 36 -25.27 -9.27 9.93
N SER A 37 -25.67 -8.00 10.10
CA SER A 37 -26.11 -7.48 11.40
C SER A 37 -27.34 -8.22 11.93
N ALA A 38 -28.32 -8.54 11.08
CA ALA A 38 -29.47 -9.36 11.48
C ALA A 38 -29.09 -10.81 11.83
N ALA A 39 -28.09 -11.39 11.16
CA ALA A 39 -27.56 -12.70 11.51
C ALA A 39 -26.82 -12.67 12.86
N LEU A 40 -26.03 -11.64 13.13
CA LEU A 40 -25.33 -11.45 14.41
C LEU A 40 -26.31 -11.27 15.58
N ALA A 41 -27.39 -10.51 15.38
CA ALA A 41 -28.47 -10.39 16.37
C ALA A 41 -29.09 -11.76 16.70
N ARG A 42 -29.34 -12.59 15.67
CA ARG A 42 -29.85 -13.96 15.85
C ARG A 42 -28.86 -14.88 16.57
N LEU A 43 -27.55 -14.75 16.32
CA LEU A 43 -26.52 -15.49 17.06
C LEU A 43 -26.49 -15.13 18.55
N ARG A 44 -26.86 -13.89 18.90
CA ARG A 44 -27.05 -13.45 20.29
C ARG A 44 -28.43 -13.83 20.85
N PHE A 45 -29.28 -14.55 20.10
CA PHE A 45 -30.67 -14.82 20.45
C PHE A 45 -31.50 -13.55 20.73
N SER A 46 -31.23 -12.49 19.97
CA SER A 46 -31.95 -11.23 20.05
C SER A 46 -32.83 -11.03 18.82
N GLU A 47 -34.07 -10.59 19.03
CA GLU A 47 -34.99 -10.22 17.94
C GLU A 47 -34.67 -8.85 17.34
N ASN A 48 -33.91 -8.02 18.07
CA ASN A 48 -33.57 -6.65 17.69
C ASN A 48 -32.09 -6.52 17.32
N VAL A 49 -31.82 -5.83 16.22
CA VAL A 49 -30.46 -5.49 15.80
C VAL A 49 -29.94 -4.33 16.65
N ALA A 50 -28.86 -4.58 17.38
CA ALA A 50 -28.16 -3.56 18.16
C ALA A 50 -27.06 -2.90 17.34
N GLN A 51 -26.58 -1.74 17.79
CA GLN A 51 -25.49 -1.03 17.12
C GLN A 51 -24.20 -1.86 17.06
N SER A 52 -23.92 -2.66 18.09
CA SER A 52 -22.77 -3.59 18.12
C SER A 52 -22.80 -4.60 16.96
N ASP A 53 -23.98 -5.03 16.54
CA ASP A 53 -24.14 -6.00 15.44
C ASP A 53 -23.84 -5.35 14.08
N VAL A 54 -24.04 -4.03 13.98
CA VAL A 54 -23.65 -3.23 12.82
C VAL A 54 -22.14 -3.02 12.81
N ASP A 55 -21.56 -2.67 13.96
CA ASP A 55 -20.13 -2.41 14.08
C ASP A 55 -19.31 -3.66 13.76
N GLU A 56 -19.74 -4.82 14.26
CA GLU A 56 -19.06 -6.09 13.96
C GLU A 56 -19.27 -6.50 12.50
N ALA A 57 -20.46 -6.29 11.91
CA ALA A 57 -20.67 -6.53 10.49
C ALA A 57 -19.77 -5.67 9.59
N LEU A 58 -19.59 -4.39 9.94
CA LEU A 58 -18.69 -3.47 9.24
C LEU A 58 -17.23 -3.93 9.36
N ARG A 59 -16.81 -4.32 10.57
CA ARG A 59 -15.48 -4.86 10.82
C ARG A 59 -15.22 -6.12 10.00
N LEU A 60 -16.13 -7.09 10.01
CA LEU A 60 -16.01 -8.33 9.24
C LEU A 60 -15.89 -8.05 7.73
N MET A 61 -16.68 -7.10 7.21
CA MET A 61 -16.62 -6.73 5.81
C MET A 61 -15.34 -5.99 5.42
N GLN A 62 -14.70 -5.29 6.35
CA GLN A 62 -13.37 -4.71 6.14
C GLN A 62 -12.30 -5.81 6.15
N MET A 63 -12.38 -6.75 7.09
CA MET A 63 -11.41 -7.85 7.22
C MET A 63 -11.44 -8.81 6.03
N SER A 64 -12.61 -9.05 5.41
CA SER A 64 -12.70 -9.88 4.20
C SER A 64 -11.93 -9.31 3.00
N LYS A 65 -11.54 -8.03 3.05
CA LYS A 65 -10.74 -7.35 2.02
C LYS A 65 -9.31 -7.05 2.48
N PHE A 66 -8.92 -7.43 3.69
CA PHE A 66 -7.64 -7.02 4.28
C PHE A 66 -6.44 -7.45 3.44
N SER A 67 -6.48 -8.67 2.88
CA SER A 67 -5.42 -9.21 2.03
C SER A 67 -5.22 -8.45 0.71
N LEU A 68 -6.26 -7.79 0.18
CA LEU A 68 -6.14 -7.00 -1.05
C LEU A 68 -5.36 -5.70 -0.83
N TYR A 69 -5.44 -5.13 0.38
CA TYR A 69 -4.69 -3.92 0.72
C TYR A 69 -3.20 -4.19 0.95
N SER A 70 -2.82 -5.39 1.41
CA SER A 70 -1.40 -5.76 1.55
C SER A 70 -0.73 -5.93 0.18
N ASP A 71 -1.42 -6.56 -0.78
CA ASP A 71 -0.91 -6.72 -2.15
C ASP A 71 -0.71 -5.38 -2.87
N GLU A 72 -1.58 -4.39 -2.64
CA GLU A 72 -1.44 -3.06 -3.25
C GLU A 72 -0.25 -2.29 -2.68
N ARG A 73 0.01 -2.39 -1.37
CA ARG A 73 1.21 -1.78 -0.76
C ARG A 73 2.47 -2.43 -1.31
N GLN A 74 2.47 -3.76 -1.46
CA GLN A 74 3.59 -4.47 -2.04
C GLN A 74 3.80 -4.12 -3.51
N ARG A 75 2.73 -4.06 -4.33
CA ARG A 75 2.81 -3.62 -5.74
C ARG A 75 3.27 -2.18 -5.89
N SER A 76 2.75 -1.26 -5.07
CA SER A 76 3.22 0.13 -5.07
C SER A 76 4.69 0.25 -4.64
N GLY A 77 5.13 -0.64 -3.73
CA GLY A 77 6.54 -0.80 -3.37
C GLY A 77 7.39 -1.28 -4.55
N LEU A 78 6.96 -2.33 -5.25
CA LEU A 78 7.62 -2.85 -6.45
C LEU A 78 7.73 -1.78 -7.56
N ASP A 79 6.66 -1.03 -7.80
CA ASP A 79 6.67 0.09 -8.76
C ASP A 79 7.68 1.17 -8.33
N ALA A 80 7.71 1.52 -7.05
CA ALA A 80 8.68 2.48 -6.52
C ALA A 80 10.13 1.98 -6.60
N ILE A 81 10.38 0.70 -6.37
CA ILE A 81 11.70 0.07 -6.46
C ILE A 81 12.22 0.10 -7.91
N LEU A 82 11.35 -0.23 -8.87
CA LEU A 82 11.67 -0.16 -10.30
C LEU A 82 11.97 1.28 -10.75
N ASP A 83 11.15 2.24 -10.31
CA ASP A 83 11.33 3.65 -10.60
C ASP A 83 12.66 4.17 -10.03
N ILE A 84 12.95 3.88 -8.74
CA ILE A 84 14.19 4.28 -8.07
C ILE A 84 15.40 3.69 -8.81
N TYR A 85 15.36 2.40 -9.18
CA TYR A 85 16.42 1.77 -9.97
C TYR A 85 16.68 2.51 -11.29
N SER A 86 15.62 2.82 -12.04
CA SER A 86 15.74 3.54 -13.31
C SER A 86 16.38 4.93 -13.13
N ILE A 87 15.99 5.65 -12.07
CA ILE A 87 16.51 6.97 -11.74
C ILE A 87 18.01 6.91 -11.44
N LEU A 88 18.44 5.95 -10.62
CA LEU A 88 19.84 5.77 -10.23
C LEU A 88 20.69 5.35 -11.43
N ARG A 89 20.19 4.45 -12.27
CA ARG A 89 20.86 4.03 -13.51
C ARG A 89 21.05 5.19 -14.47
N ASP A 90 20.01 6.00 -14.66
CA ASP A 90 20.08 7.20 -15.51
C ASP A 90 21.05 8.24 -14.95
N GLU A 91 21.17 8.35 -13.63
CA GLU A 91 22.11 9.25 -12.97
C GLU A 91 23.56 8.80 -13.16
N ALA A 92 23.84 7.52 -12.95
CA ALA A 92 25.15 6.92 -13.22
C ALA A 92 25.55 7.09 -14.70
N ALA A 93 24.61 6.85 -15.63
CA ALA A 93 24.82 7.04 -17.06
C ALA A 93 25.12 8.52 -17.42
N ARG A 94 24.39 9.48 -16.85
CA ARG A 94 24.65 10.92 -17.06
C ARG A 94 26.01 11.36 -16.51
N ALA A 95 26.39 10.85 -15.34
CA ALA A 95 27.66 11.18 -14.71
C ALA A 95 28.86 10.47 -15.35
N ASN A 96 28.60 9.47 -16.21
CA ASN A 96 29.58 8.51 -16.73
C ASN A 96 30.43 7.90 -15.59
N LYS A 97 29.78 7.60 -14.46
CA LYS A 97 30.40 7.07 -13.24
C LYS A 97 29.65 5.81 -12.81
N MET A 98 30.42 4.80 -12.42
CA MET A 98 29.90 3.57 -11.84
C MET A 98 29.62 3.70 -10.34
N ASP A 99 30.05 4.81 -9.72
CA ASP A 99 29.86 5.08 -8.30
C ASP A 99 28.87 6.24 -8.11
N VAL A 100 27.84 5.99 -7.30
CA VAL A 100 26.83 6.97 -6.90
C VAL A 100 26.84 7.06 -5.38
N SER A 101 27.02 8.27 -4.84
CA SER A 101 26.99 8.44 -3.39
C SER A 101 25.58 8.33 -2.84
N TYR A 102 25.43 7.67 -1.69
CA TYR A 102 24.12 7.51 -1.03
C TYR A 102 23.40 8.84 -0.81
N ALA A 103 24.15 9.88 -0.41
CA ALA A 103 23.59 11.21 -0.19
C ALA A 103 23.04 11.84 -1.48
N GLN A 104 23.66 11.58 -2.63
CA GLN A 104 23.22 12.09 -3.93
C GLN A 104 21.97 11.34 -4.39
N ALA A 105 21.98 10.01 -4.31
CA ALA A 105 20.84 9.14 -4.57
C ALA A 105 19.62 9.57 -3.74
N LEU A 106 19.78 9.77 -2.43
CA LEU A 106 18.71 10.17 -1.53
C LEU A 106 18.15 11.56 -1.88
N ASN A 107 19.02 12.54 -2.18
CA ASN A 107 18.57 13.86 -2.64
C ASN A 107 17.79 13.77 -3.95
N ARG A 108 18.21 12.89 -4.87
CA ARG A 108 17.59 12.74 -6.18
C ARG A 108 16.20 12.11 -6.08
N ILE A 109 16.06 11.02 -5.34
CA ILE A 109 14.78 10.32 -5.17
C ILE A 109 13.80 11.12 -4.29
N SER A 110 14.30 11.88 -3.31
CA SER A 110 13.47 12.75 -2.47
C SER A 110 12.80 13.87 -3.29
N ARG A 111 13.48 14.42 -4.30
CA ARG A 111 12.88 15.38 -5.25
C ARG A 111 11.73 14.80 -6.07
N MET A 112 11.74 13.48 -6.29
CA MET A 112 10.68 12.77 -6.99
C MET A 112 9.57 12.26 -6.04
N GLY A 113 9.70 12.51 -4.73
CA GLY A 113 8.69 12.17 -3.73
C GLY A 113 8.85 10.78 -3.11
N TYR A 114 9.94 10.07 -3.38
CA TYR A 114 10.22 8.79 -2.73
C TYR A 114 10.91 8.98 -1.37
N THR A 115 10.75 7.99 -0.50
CA THR A 115 11.28 7.99 0.86
C THR A 115 12.61 7.26 0.97
N GLU A 116 13.38 7.55 2.02
CA GLU A 116 14.63 6.84 2.31
C GLU A 116 14.41 5.33 2.51
N ALA A 117 13.27 4.94 3.10
CA ALA A 117 12.94 3.53 3.30
C ALA A 117 12.82 2.78 1.96
N GLN A 118 12.16 3.37 0.97
CA GLN A 118 12.03 2.80 -0.38
C GLN A 118 13.38 2.72 -1.11
N LEU A 119 14.29 3.67 -0.86
CA LEU A 119 15.65 3.60 -1.39
C LEU A 119 16.41 2.42 -0.79
N LYS A 120 16.38 2.24 0.54
CA LYS A 120 17.05 1.12 1.22
C LYS A 120 16.53 -0.22 0.71
N GLU A 121 15.21 -0.36 0.61
CA GLU A 121 14.56 -1.57 0.08
C GLU A 121 15.04 -1.87 -1.35
N CYS A 122 15.04 -0.86 -2.24
CA CYS A 122 15.56 -0.99 -3.60
C CYS A 122 17.04 -1.42 -3.60
N LEU A 123 17.89 -0.76 -2.80
CA LEU A 123 19.32 -1.07 -2.69
C LEU A 123 19.58 -2.49 -2.22
N GLU A 124 18.85 -2.97 -1.22
CA GLU A 124 18.97 -4.33 -0.68
C GLU A 124 18.54 -5.39 -1.72
N GLU A 125 17.39 -5.19 -2.38
CA GLU A 125 16.89 -6.14 -3.39
C GLU A 125 17.85 -6.29 -4.57
N TYR A 126 18.32 -5.18 -5.15
CA TYR A 126 19.21 -5.23 -6.31
C TYR A 126 20.66 -5.57 -5.95
N ALA A 127 21.09 -5.36 -4.70
CA ALA A 127 22.35 -5.90 -4.20
C ALA A 127 22.31 -7.43 -4.14
N ALA A 128 21.19 -8.02 -3.72
CA ALA A 128 20.99 -9.47 -3.73
C ALA A 128 21.01 -10.06 -5.16
N LEU A 129 20.63 -9.26 -6.16
CA LEU A 129 20.69 -9.61 -7.59
C LEU A 129 22.06 -9.33 -8.24
N ASN A 130 23.07 -8.90 -7.47
CA ASN A 130 24.40 -8.53 -7.95
C ASN A 130 24.40 -7.43 -9.03
N VAL A 131 23.45 -6.49 -8.95
CA VAL A 131 23.42 -5.33 -9.86
C VAL A 131 24.36 -4.22 -9.38
N TRP A 132 24.53 -4.08 -8.07
CA TRP A 132 25.48 -3.16 -7.44
C TRP A 132 26.03 -3.71 -6.13
N GLN A 133 27.09 -3.09 -5.63
CA GLN A 133 27.65 -3.29 -4.30
C GLN A 133 27.45 -2.03 -3.46
N ILE A 134 27.17 -2.22 -2.18
CA ILE A 134 27.03 -1.13 -1.21
C ILE A 134 28.28 -1.11 -0.34
N HIS A 135 28.94 0.04 -0.26
CA HIS A 135 30.08 0.19 0.64
C HIS A 135 29.65 0.08 2.11
N PRO A 136 30.32 -0.75 2.93
CA PRO A 136 29.87 -1.05 4.30
C PRO A 136 29.90 0.13 5.27
N ASN A 137 30.70 1.18 4.98
CA ASN A 137 30.87 2.33 5.87
C ASN A 137 30.24 3.62 5.31
N THR A 138 30.31 3.83 4.00
CA THR A 138 29.81 5.05 3.36
C THR A 138 28.43 4.88 2.75
N PHE A 139 27.94 3.64 2.62
CA PHE A 139 26.72 3.27 1.91
C PHE A 139 26.70 3.69 0.44
N ASP A 140 27.85 4.10 -0.12
CA ASP A 140 27.95 4.46 -1.53
C ASP A 140 27.69 3.23 -2.41
N ILE A 141 27.02 3.50 -3.53
CA ILE A 141 26.48 2.50 -4.44
C ILE A 141 27.46 2.38 -5.61
N ARG A 142 27.98 1.18 -5.84
CA ARG A 142 28.86 0.87 -6.97
C ARG A 142 28.21 -0.13 -7.91
N PHE A 143 27.90 0.29 -9.12
CA PHE A 143 27.36 -0.60 -10.15
C PHE A 143 28.40 -1.66 -10.52
N ILE A 144 27.96 -2.91 -10.61
CA ILE A 144 28.80 -4.01 -11.11
C ILE A 144 28.65 -3.99 -12.64
N ASP A 145 29.77 -3.84 -13.34
CA ASP A 145 29.78 -3.90 -14.80
C ASP A 145 29.47 -5.35 -15.23
N ALA A 146 28.56 -5.52 -16.20
CA ALA A 146 28.20 -6.82 -16.77
C ALA A 146 29.14 -7.18 -17.92
#